data_AF-A0A5A7S6Z6-F1
#
_entry.id   AF-A0A5A7S6Z6-F1
#
_cell.length_a   1.000
_cell.length_b   1.000
_cell.length_c   1.000
_cell.angle_alpha   90.00
_cell.angle_beta   90.00
_cell.angle_gamma   90.00
#
_symmetry.space_group_name_H-M   'P 1'
#
loop_
_entity.id
_entity.type
_entity.pdbx_description
1 polymer ?
#
loop_
_entity_poly.entity_id
_entity_poly.type
_entity_poly.pdbx_seq_one_letter_code
_entity_poly.pdbx_strand_id
1 'polypeptide(L)'
;MSHSIGFNTRRKQRRQSNFRWAATLVVGGLVAVLVPAASTLLSPAIARAATPAFVQVASTSVTAASLTLPLSATSAGNLLAVYTDWGINASSATVTDNAGDAFTSVAAPTKWNNNAGYSQVFYAKNLKGGATSVTVTYPASSSVDAYAVEYSGLDTTNPLDVSVAAQGNSASLNSGQVATTYANDLLLGVAADNGTPTAPGAGYTLRSTASDNIVEDKTVTASGSYSASATMSPSASWVMHLVAFRAAGATRDPLQQPFASTSIWNMPIGTGAQYTPANLPADPEGDPWAPTPNNDFSNIIFTPTAPATSVYYSSAGWDGPSRCAKTGNQLQFTAPIPSNYVVGTDGYNEGVATLAADKRTVNIAVAFARCTAGGYATSNDYQSPAIDLYGNGLGGVGAGGTSGNPGGVIRLGELRPGQKGPAHALRITLDTTQDLFKCTTISACYTWPANGADGDAVGKYGTFNNNTNTWMKMGTLLAIPQSVDISTLGLQTEPAKELAWTLQNYGAYVNDDAGGASFAFVTERSPNGWFGDLHNELPTGPPAPNTTQFFQDYGFDFSQRFHDNTPWTNDVAKLMTSLSAVKNNGPTSIGGGGTPLQPLAPPITPP
;
A
#
# COMPACT_ATOMS: atom_id res chain seq x y z
N MET A 1 57.26 12.81 64.81
CA MET A 1 57.44 11.86 63.69
C MET A 1 56.62 12.37 62.51
N SER A 2 57.32 12.61 61.41
CA SER A 2 56.93 13.09 60.08
C SER A 2 55.46 12.92 59.62
N HIS A 3 54.75 14.00 59.25
CA HIS A 3 54.72 14.59 57.90
C HIS A 3 53.74 15.76 57.81
N SER A 4 54.11 16.73 56.97
CA SER A 4 53.50 18.03 56.73
C SER A 4 52.55 18.02 55.52
N ILE A 5 51.43 18.73 55.67
CA ILE A 5 50.79 19.71 54.77
C ILE A 5 50.98 19.57 53.25
N GLY A 6 49.89 19.70 52.48
CA GLY A 6 49.97 20.26 51.12
C GLY A 6 48.74 20.13 50.23
N PHE A 7 47.89 21.16 50.21
CA PHE A 7 46.96 21.47 49.13
C PHE A 7 47.67 21.50 47.76
N ASN A 8 47.04 21.00 46.69
CA ASN A 8 47.43 21.41 45.34
C ASN A 8 46.28 21.36 44.32
N THR A 9 45.87 22.55 43.89
CA THR A 9 45.12 22.85 42.66
C THR A 9 45.89 22.44 41.41
N ARG A 10 45.25 21.80 40.41
CA ARG A 10 45.83 21.67 39.05
C ARG A 10 44.96 22.28 37.96
N ARG A 11 45.59 23.23 37.28
CA ARG A 11 45.21 23.97 36.06
C ARG A 11 45.05 23.05 34.85
N LYS A 12 44.08 23.39 34.00
CA LYS A 12 43.95 22.98 32.59
C LYS A 12 45.17 23.47 31.77
N GLN A 13 45.85 22.56 31.07
CA GLN A 13 46.85 22.87 30.05
C GLN A 13 46.24 22.69 28.65
N ARG A 14 46.07 23.81 27.92
CA ARG A 14 45.90 23.84 26.46
C ARG A 14 47.28 23.62 25.82
N ARG A 15 47.44 22.57 25.01
CA ARG A 15 48.58 22.40 24.11
C ARG A 15 48.27 23.10 22.78
N GLN A 16 49.00 24.18 22.50
CA GLN A 16 49.18 24.73 21.15
C GLN A 16 50.38 24.02 20.51
N SER A 17 50.22 23.49 19.31
CA SER A 17 51.32 22.99 18.48
C SER A 17 51.45 23.85 17.23
N ASN A 18 52.58 24.54 17.14
CA ASN A 18 53.01 25.37 16.02
C ASN A 18 53.28 24.52 14.78
N PHE A 19 52.69 24.86 13.63
CA PHE A 19 53.10 24.35 12.33
C PHE A 19 53.87 25.44 11.56
N ARG A 20 55.13 25.12 11.23
CA ARG A 20 56.02 25.94 10.40
C ARG A 20 55.83 25.58 8.93
N TRP A 21 55.86 26.60 8.09
CA TRP A 21 55.81 26.51 6.63
C TRP A 21 57.11 25.94 6.06
N ALA A 22 57.01 24.94 5.21
CA ALA A 22 58.06 24.55 4.26
C ALA A 22 57.38 24.25 2.92
N ALA A 23 57.66 25.08 1.93
CA ALA A 23 57.23 24.90 0.55
C ALA A 23 58.12 23.87 -0.14
N THR A 24 57.54 22.87 -0.80
CA THR A 24 58.23 22.05 -1.80
C THR A 24 57.23 21.70 -2.89
N LEU A 25 57.55 22.12 -4.11
CA LEU A 25 56.83 21.81 -5.34
C LEU A 25 56.80 20.29 -5.59
N VAL A 26 55.62 19.74 -5.87
CA VAL A 26 55.46 18.51 -6.67
C VAL A 26 54.25 18.67 -7.59
N VAL A 27 54.59 18.72 -8.89
CA VAL A 27 53.93 18.20 -10.10
C VAL A 27 52.45 17.79 -10.01
N GLY A 28 51.67 18.34 -10.95
CA GLY A 28 50.22 18.21 -11.06
C GLY A 28 49.68 16.78 -11.17
N GLY A 29 48.62 16.55 -10.40
CA GLY A 29 47.68 15.43 -10.57
C GLY A 29 46.27 15.99 -10.75
N LEU A 30 45.54 15.43 -11.72
CA LEU A 30 44.13 15.73 -11.99
C LEU A 30 43.30 15.77 -10.69
N VAL A 31 42.64 16.90 -10.44
CA VAL A 31 41.55 16.97 -9.48
C VAL A 31 40.30 16.41 -10.15
N ALA A 32 39.99 15.15 -9.87
CA ALA A 32 38.65 14.61 -10.12
C ALA A 32 37.70 15.28 -9.14
N VAL A 33 36.92 16.25 -9.61
CA VAL A 33 35.77 16.78 -8.87
C VAL A 33 34.74 15.67 -8.79
N LEU A 34 34.72 14.96 -7.66
CA LEU A 34 33.63 14.08 -7.27
C LEU A 34 32.41 14.96 -7.01
N VAL A 35 31.57 15.10 -8.02
CA VAL A 35 30.18 15.55 -7.84
C VAL A 35 29.50 14.48 -6.96
N PRO A 36 28.89 14.83 -5.81
CA PRO A 36 28.10 13.87 -5.07
C PRO A 36 26.99 13.39 -6.00
N ALA A 37 26.88 12.09 -6.21
CA ALA A 37 25.73 11.51 -6.89
C ALA A 37 24.49 12.01 -6.12
N ALA A 38 23.72 12.89 -6.75
CA ALA A 38 22.42 13.26 -6.26
C ALA A 38 21.58 11.98 -6.31
N SER A 39 21.42 11.33 -5.16
CA SER A 39 20.42 10.30 -4.97
C SER A 39 19.07 10.92 -5.33
N THR A 40 18.58 10.61 -6.52
CA THR A 40 17.20 10.91 -6.90
C THR A 40 16.31 10.11 -5.95
N LEU A 41 15.90 10.74 -4.85
CA LEU A 41 14.85 10.25 -3.98
C LEU A 41 13.59 10.20 -4.84
N LEU A 42 13.24 9.01 -5.29
CA LEU A 42 11.95 8.71 -5.88
C LEU A 42 10.89 9.13 -4.85
N SER A 43 10.09 10.14 -5.18
CA SER A 43 8.84 10.39 -4.46
C SER A 43 8.02 9.09 -4.45
N PRO A 44 7.24 8.78 -3.38
CA PRO A 44 6.36 7.64 -3.41
C PRO A 44 5.44 7.80 -4.63
N ALA A 45 5.52 6.85 -5.56
CA ALA A 45 4.64 6.87 -6.72
C ALA A 45 3.22 6.72 -6.20
N ILE A 46 2.41 7.79 -6.32
CA ILE A 46 0.96 7.67 -6.19
C ILE A 46 0.58 6.59 -7.22
N ALA A 47 0.02 5.49 -6.73
CA ALA A 47 -0.42 4.39 -7.56
C ALA A 47 -1.36 4.97 -8.63
N ARG A 48 -0.93 4.99 -9.88
CA ARG A 48 -1.74 5.45 -11.00
C ARG A 48 -2.24 4.22 -11.76
N ALA A 49 -3.53 4.20 -12.09
CA ALA A 49 -4.09 3.15 -12.92
C ALA A 49 -3.28 3.06 -14.22
N ALA A 50 -3.04 1.84 -14.71
CA ALA A 50 -2.39 1.67 -16.00
C ALA A 50 -3.28 2.32 -17.07
N THR A 51 -2.68 2.97 -18.07
CA THR A 51 -3.44 3.49 -19.21
C THR A 51 -3.53 2.37 -20.24
N PRO A 52 -4.73 1.87 -20.59
CA PRO A 52 -4.86 0.89 -21.65
C PRO A 52 -4.25 1.39 -22.95
N ALA A 53 -3.51 0.55 -23.65
CA ALA A 53 -2.86 0.93 -24.90
C ALA A 53 -2.94 -0.19 -25.93
N PHE A 54 -3.29 0.20 -27.16
CA PHE A 54 -3.24 -0.67 -28.33
C PHE A 54 -1.82 -1.15 -28.60
N VAL A 55 -1.67 -2.45 -28.89
CA VAL A 55 -0.38 -3.09 -29.19
C VAL A 55 -0.33 -3.47 -30.67
N GLN A 56 -1.27 -4.29 -31.13
CA GLN A 56 -1.33 -4.76 -32.51
C GLN A 56 -2.74 -5.19 -32.93
N VAL A 57 -2.95 -5.30 -34.24
CA VAL A 57 -4.13 -5.93 -34.85
C VAL A 57 -3.67 -6.87 -35.96
N ALA A 58 -4.32 -8.02 -36.05
CA ALA A 58 -4.22 -8.94 -37.18
C ALA A 58 -5.63 -9.26 -37.69
N SER A 59 -5.79 -9.49 -38.98
CA SER A 59 -7.08 -9.81 -39.61
C SER A 59 -6.91 -10.79 -40.76
N THR A 60 -7.90 -11.67 -40.93
CA THR A 60 -7.93 -12.69 -41.98
C THR A 60 -9.37 -12.90 -42.45
N SER A 61 -9.53 -13.14 -43.75
CA SER A 61 -10.80 -13.48 -44.37
C SER A 61 -10.66 -14.64 -45.33
N VAL A 62 -11.54 -15.63 -45.20
CA VAL A 62 -11.51 -16.86 -46.02
C VAL A 62 -12.93 -17.41 -46.20
N THR A 63 -13.10 -18.33 -47.14
CA THR A 63 -14.27 -19.21 -47.18
C THR A 63 -13.87 -20.57 -46.63
N ALA A 64 -14.17 -20.83 -45.35
CA ALA A 64 -13.80 -22.06 -44.67
C ALA A 64 -14.65 -22.29 -43.40
N ALA A 65 -14.56 -23.48 -42.81
CA ALA A 65 -15.12 -23.79 -41.49
C ALA A 65 -14.15 -23.43 -40.34
N SER A 66 -12.94 -22.97 -40.66
CA SER A 66 -11.95 -22.50 -39.70
C SER A 66 -10.97 -21.55 -40.39
N LEU A 67 -10.45 -20.59 -39.63
CA LEU A 67 -9.39 -19.69 -40.07
C LEU A 67 -8.32 -19.56 -38.99
N THR A 68 -7.12 -19.19 -39.41
CA THR A 68 -5.98 -18.94 -38.52
C THR A 68 -5.41 -17.53 -38.76
N LEU A 69 -5.13 -16.82 -37.67
CA LEU A 69 -4.58 -15.47 -37.62
C LEU A 69 -3.19 -15.54 -37.00
N PRO A 70 -2.10 -15.39 -37.78
CA PRO A 70 -0.78 -15.20 -37.22
C PRO A 70 -0.67 -13.79 -36.62
N LEU A 71 -0.16 -13.68 -35.39
CA LEU A 71 0.16 -12.40 -34.76
C LEU A 71 1.68 -12.22 -34.64
N SER A 72 2.12 -10.98 -34.46
CA SER A 72 3.44 -10.76 -33.85
C SER A 72 3.41 -11.30 -32.43
N ALA A 73 4.58 -11.60 -31.85
CA ALA A 73 4.64 -12.15 -30.50
C ALA A 73 3.87 -11.27 -29.51
N THR A 74 2.90 -11.87 -28.81
CA THR A 74 2.10 -11.17 -27.79
C THR A 74 2.91 -11.05 -26.51
N SER A 75 2.56 -10.07 -25.67
CA SER A 75 3.22 -9.90 -24.37
C SER A 75 2.45 -10.57 -23.25
N ALA A 76 3.17 -11.14 -22.29
CA ALA A 76 2.55 -11.71 -21.09
C ALA A 76 1.79 -10.62 -20.32
N GLY A 77 0.60 -10.95 -19.82
CA GLY A 77 -0.24 -10.02 -19.07
C GLY A 77 -1.15 -9.11 -19.91
N ASN A 78 -0.99 -9.09 -21.23
CA ASN A 78 -1.89 -8.35 -22.12
C ASN A 78 -3.27 -9.02 -22.21
N LEU A 79 -4.20 -8.37 -22.90
CA LEU A 79 -5.49 -8.90 -23.32
C LEU A 79 -5.55 -9.00 -24.85
N LEU A 80 -6.08 -10.10 -25.36
CA LEU A 80 -6.36 -10.29 -26.79
C LEU A 80 -7.87 -10.39 -27.01
N ALA A 81 -8.45 -9.42 -27.70
CA ALA A 81 -9.85 -9.47 -28.14
C ALA A 81 -9.93 -10.04 -29.56
N VAL A 82 -10.85 -10.97 -29.80
CA VAL A 82 -11.09 -11.59 -31.10
C VAL A 82 -12.52 -11.31 -31.54
N TYR A 83 -12.66 -10.51 -32.60
CA TYR A 83 -13.94 -10.29 -33.27
C TYR A 83 -14.03 -11.20 -34.49
N THR A 84 -15.23 -11.72 -34.76
CA THR A 84 -15.49 -12.48 -35.98
C THR A 84 -16.94 -12.36 -36.44
N ASP A 85 -17.15 -12.45 -37.74
CA ASP A 85 -18.46 -12.59 -38.37
C ASP A 85 -18.46 -13.71 -39.42
N TRP A 86 -19.64 -14.29 -39.67
CA TRP A 86 -19.80 -15.42 -40.58
C TRP A 86 -21.19 -15.50 -41.23
N GLY A 87 -21.22 -16.00 -42.46
CA GLY A 87 -22.40 -16.00 -43.35
C GLY A 87 -23.29 -17.24 -43.31
N ILE A 88 -23.39 -17.95 -42.17
CA ILE A 88 -24.32 -19.09 -42.01
C ILE A 88 -25.20 -18.92 -40.77
N ASN A 89 -26.44 -19.43 -40.85
CA ASN A 89 -27.39 -19.42 -39.74
C ASN A 89 -27.08 -20.53 -38.70
N ALA A 90 -25.86 -20.57 -38.18
CA ALA A 90 -25.42 -21.43 -37.10
C ALA A 90 -24.73 -20.58 -36.01
N SER A 91 -25.13 -20.73 -34.75
CA SER A 91 -24.93 -19.72 -33.71
C SER A 91 -23.72 -19.96 -32.81
N SER A 92 -22.63 -20.55 -33.28
CA SER A 92 -21.48 -20.77 -32.39
C SER A 92 -20.15 -20.80 -33.13
N ALA A 93 -19.27 -19.85 -32.81
CA ALA A 93 -17.84 -19.93 -33.10
C ALA A 93 -17.07 -20.32 -31.83
N THR A 94 -15.89 -20.90 -31.99
CA THR A 94 -14.94 -21.13 -30.90
C THR A 94 -13.57 -20.55 -31.25
N VAL A 95 -12.84 -20.12 -30.22
CA VAL A 95 -11.52 -19.49 -30.37
C VAL A 95 -10.51 -20.22 -29.50
N THR A 96 -9.38 -20.57 -30.09
CA THR A 96 -8.21 -21.09 -29.40
C THR A 96 -6.96 -20.39 -29.91
N ASP A 97 -5.86 -20.52 -29.19
CA ASP A 97 -4.54 -20.15 -29.68
C ASP A 97 -3.52 -21.26 -29.40
N ASN A 98 -2.30 -21.08 -29.90
CA ASN A 98 -1.21 -22.02 -29.69
C ASN A 98 -0.53 -21.88 -28.31
N ALA A 99 -0.74 -20.78 -27.57
CA ALA A 99 -0.22 -20.63 -26.21
C ALA A 99 -1.12 -21.30 -25.15
N GLY A 100 -2.35 -21.68 -25.53
CA GLY A 100 -3.33 -22.30 -24.65
C GLY A 100 -3.94 -21.31 -23.67
N ASP A 101 -4.15 -20.07 -24.13
CA ASP A 101 -4.88 -19.04 -23.43
C ASP A 101 -6.39 -19.34 -23.44
N ALA A 102 -7.08 -18.99 -22.36
CA ALA A 102 -8.51 -19.30 -22.20
C ALA A 102 -9.36 -18.16 -22.77
N PHE A 103 -10.02 -18.40 -23.91
CA PHE A 103 -10.94 -17.44 -24.52
C PHE A 103 -12.33 -17.50 -23.91
N THR A 104 -12.84 -16.34 -23.53
CA THR A 104 -14.19 -16.13 -23.01
C THR A 104 -15.01 -15.34 -24.01
N SER A 105 -16.26 -15.76 -24.23
CA SER A 105 -17.19 -14.98 -25.05
C SER A 105 -17.67 -13.75 -24.29
N VAL A 106 -17.70 -12.58 -24.95
CA VAL A 106 -18.23 -11.34 -24.36
C VAL A 106 -19.75 -11.42 -24.19
N ALA A 107 -20.44 -11.94 -25.20
CA ALA A 107 -21.88 -12.13 -25.22
C ALA A 107 -22.27 -13.23 -26.22
N ALA A 108 -23.53 -13.66 -26.18
CA ALA A 108 -24.07 -14.56 -27.21
C ALA A 108 -23.92 -13.93 -28.62
N PRO A 109 -23.75 -14.74 -29.68
CA PRO A 109 -23.59 -14.21 -31.03
C PRO A 109 -24.77 -13.34 -31.45
N THR A 110 -24.47 -12.22 -32.09
CA THR A 110 -25.47 -11.26 -32.58
C THR A 110 -25.81 -11.59 -34.03
N LYS A 111 -27.10 -11.87 -34.28
CA LYS A 111 -27.61 -12.16 -35.61
C LYS A 111 -27.75 -10.88 -36.42
N TRP A 112 -27.41 -10.94 -37.70
CA TRP A 112 -27.46 -9.77 -38.58
C TRP A 112 -27.71 -10.16 -40.05
N ASN A 113 -27.67 -9.15 -40.94
CA ASN A 113 -27.83 -9.30 -42.39
C ASN A 113 -29.09 -10.09 -42.80
N ASN A 114 -30.27 -9.61 -42.41
CA ASN A 114 -31.55 -10.28 -42.67
C ASN A 114 -31.58 -11.74 -42.20
N ASN A 115 -31.00 -12.00 -41.03
CA ASN A 115 -30.90 -13.33 -40.41
C ASN A 115 -30.00 -14.34 -41.17
N ALA A 116 -29.13 -13.86 -42.07
CA ALA A 116 -28.24 -14.71 -42.86
C ALA A 116 -26.89 -15.02 -42.18
N GLY A 117 -26.46 -14.21 -41.21
CA GLY A 117 -25.18 -14.38 -40.54
C GLY A 117 -25.18 -13.98 -39.07
N TYR A 118 -24.04 -14.19 -38.43
CA TYR A 118 -23.78 -13.82 -37.04
C TYR A 118 -22.45 -13.08 -36.91
N SER A 119 -22.28 -12.37 -35.80
CA SER A 119 -20.99 -11.85 -35.36
C SER A 119 -20.84 -11.97 -33.84
N GLN A 120 -19.60 -12.06 -33.37
CA GLN A 120 -19.30 -12.29 -31.96
C GLN A 120 -17.92 -11.76 -31.57
N VAL A 121 -17.78 -11.36 -30.30
CA VAL A 121 -16.50 -10.98 -29.69
C VAL A 121 -16.13 -11.99 -28.60
N PHE A 122 -14.87 -12.40 -28.61
CA PHE A 122 -14.22 -13.18 -27.56
C PHE A 122 -13.04 -12.38 -27.01
N TYR A 123 -12.56 -12.75 -25.82
CA TYR A 123 -11.29 -12.24 -25.32
C TYR A 123 -10.54 -13.28 -24.50
N ALA A 124 -9.22 -13.20 -24.50
CA ALA A 124 -8.34 -13.87 -23.56
C ALA A 124 -7.62 -12.80 -22.71
N LYS A 125 -7.62 -12.97 -21.40
CA LYS A 125 -7.00 -12.06 -20.42
C LYS A 125 -5.70 -12.67 -19.91
N ASN A 126 -4.77 -11.82 -19.46
CA ASN A 126 -3.51 -12.25 -18.86
C ASN A 126 -2.78 -13.27 -19.75
N LEU A 127 -2.56 -12.91 -21.02
CA LEU A 127 -1.93 -13.79 -21.99
C LEU A 127 -0.63 -14.36 -21.43
N LYS A 128 -0.29 -15.59 -21.82
CA LYS A 128 1.03 -16.16 -21.50
C LYS A 128 2.18 -15.48 -22.24
N GLY A 129 1.88 -14.85 -23.38
CA GLY A 129 2.86 -14.17 -24.24
C GLY A 129 3.70 -15.13 -25.08
N GLY A 130 4.47 -14.57 -26.00
CA GLY A 130 5.33 -15.30 -26.94
C GLY A 130 4.72 -15.39 -28.35
N ALA A 131 5.20 -16.33 -29.16
CA ALA A 131 4.70 -16.51 -30.52
C ALA A 131 3.23 -16.97 -30.50
N THR A 132 2.32 -16.16 -31.04
CA THR A 132 0.88 -16.38 -30.96
C THR A 132 0.24 -16.52 -32.33
N SER A 133 -0.63 -17.51 -32.45
CA SER A 133 -1.50 -17.75 -33.60
C SER A 133 -2.89 -18.13 -33.07
N VAL A 134 -3.90 -17.36 -33.46
CA VAL A 134 -5.29 -17.59 -33.06
C VAL A 134 -6.00 -18.41 -34.13
N THR A 135 -6.78 -19.40 -33.72
CA THR A 135 -7.64 -20.20 -34.61
C THR A 135 -9.10 -19.98 -34.21
N VAL A 136 -9.92 -19.58 -35.18
CA VAL A 136 -11.37 -19.51 -35.03
C VAL A 136 -12.00 -20.68 -35.78
N THR A 137 -12.95 -21.37 -35.15
CA THR A 137 -13.65 -22.53 -35.73
C THR A 137 -15.15 -22.26 -35.75
N TYR A 138 -15.79 -22.64 -36.85
CA TYR A 138 -17.21 -22.43 -37.13
C TYR A 138 -17.93 -23.76 -37.37
N PRO A 139 -19.27 -23.80 -37.32
CA PRO A 139 -20.04 -25.04 -37.45
C PRO A 139 -20.02 -25.63 -38.86
N ALA A 140 -19.82 -24.80 -39.87
CA ALA A 140 -19.71 -25.20 -41.27
C ALA A 140 -18.93 -24.15 -42.08
N SER A 141 -18.58 -24.50 -43.31
CA SER A 141 -17.86 -23.58 -44.21
C SER A 141 -18.74 -22.44 -44.67
N SER A 142 -18.26 -21.20 -44.54
CA SER A 142 -18.93 -19.99 -45.03
C SER A 142 -17.91 -18.88 -45.28
N SER A 143 -18.33 -17.73 -45.81
CA SER A 143 -17.48 -16.53 -45.76
C SER A 143 -17.34 -16.12 -44.30
N VAL A 144 -16.09 -16.04 -43.85
CA VAL A 144 -15.73 -15.75 -42.46
C VAL A 144 -14.63 -14.71 -42.40
N ASP A 145 -14.82 -13.74 -41.52
CA ASP A 145 -13.86 -12.70 -41.22
C ASP A 145 -13.51 -12.75 -39.73
N ALA A 146 -12.24 -12.49 -39.40
CA ALA A 146 -11.83 -12.36 -38.02
C ALA A 146 -10.70 -11.35 -37.82
N TYR A 147 -10.68 -10.79 -36.62
CA TYR A 147 -9.76 -9.75 -36.17
C TYR A 147 -9.29 -10.11 -34.78
N ALA A 148 -7.98 -10.10 -34.56
CA ALA A 148 -7.37 -10.25 -33.24
C ALA A 148 -6.68 -8.94 -32.87
N VAL A 149 -7.07 -8.35 -31.74
CA VAL A 149 -6.63 -7.01 -31.30
C VAL A 149 -6.03 -7.12 -29.90
N GLU A 150 -4.75 -6.79 -29.77
CA GLU A 150 -4.01 -6.88 -28.51
C GLU A 150 -3.94 -5.52 -27.81
N TYR A 151 -4.18 -5.53 -26.50
CA TYR A 151 -4.10 -4.38 -25.63
C TYR A 151 -3.26 -4.67 -24.39
N SER A 152 -2.45 -3.70 -23.99
CA SER A 152 -1.73 -3.68 -22.72
C SER A 152 -2.47 -2.81 -21.70
N GLY A 153 -2.17 -3.00 -20.41
CA GLY A 153 -2.68 -2.13 -19.32
C GLY A 153 -4.14 -2.38 -18.93
N LEU A 154 -4.73 -3.52 -19.30
CA LEU A 154 -6.07 -3.95 -18.88
C LEU A 154 -6.02 -4.91 -17.69
N ASP A 155 -7.10 -4.99 -16.92
CA ASP A 155 -7.21 -5.85 -15.73
C ASP A 155 -7.01 -7.34 -16.11
N THR A 156 -5.97 -7.96 -15.53
CA THR A 156 -5.59 -9.35 -15.83
C THR A 156 -6.55 -10.39 -15.24
N THR A 157 -7.41 -9.98 -14.31
CA THR A 157 -8.32 -10.86 -13.57
C THR A 157 -9.76 -10.70 -14.02
N ASN A 158 -10.29 -9.48 -14.13
CA ASN A 158 -11.69 -9.23 -14.51
C ASN A 158 -11.81 -8.06 -15.49
N PRO A 159 -11.31 -8.21 -16.74
CA PRO A 159 -11.24 -7.09 -17.68
C PRO A 159 -12.58 -6.71 -18.28
N LEU A 160 -13.54 -7.62 -18.48
CA LEU A 160 -14.82 -7.24 -19.08
C LEU A 160 -15.63 -6.37 -18.11
N ASP A 161 -15.96 -5.15 -18.52
CA ASP A 161 -16.87 -4.29 -17.77
C ASP A 161 -18.31 -4.45 -18.23
N VAL A 162 -18.60 -3.99 -19.46
CA VAL A 162 -19.92 -4.01 -20.08
C VAL A 162 -19.79 -4.18 -21.59
N SER A 163 -20.88 -4.62 -22.24
CA SER A 163 -20.94 -4.70 -23.69
C SER A 163 -22.34 -4.45 -24.21
N VAL A 164 -22.46 -3.94 -25.43
CA VAL A 164 -23.73 -3.79 -26.15
C VAL A 164 -23.50 -4.02 -27.64
N ALA A 165 -24.51 -4.54 -28.33
CA ALA A 165 -24.48 -4.70 -29.77
C ALA A 165 -25.83 -4.32 -30.38
N ALA A 166 -25.78 -3.79 -31.60
CA ALA A 166 -26.96 -3.48 -32.39
C ALA A 166 -26.69 -3.76 -33.87
N GLN A 167 -27.77 -3.87 -34.64
CA GLN A 167 -27.74 -4.12 -36.09
C GLN A 167 -28.74 -3.21 -36.80
N GLY A 168 -28.50 -2.94 -38.08
CA GLY A 168 -29.36 -2.07 -38.87
C GLY A 168 -29.05 -2.14 -40.36
N ASN A 169 -29.71 -1.27 -41.13
CA ASN A 169 -29.47 -1.08 -42.56
C ASN A 169 -29.53 0.43 -42.87
N SER A 170 -28.36 1.06 -42.96
CA SER A 170 -28.20 2.52 -43.11
C SER A 170 -26.73 2.84 -43.42
N ALA A 171 -26.43 4.11 -43.72
CA ALA A 171 -25.04 4.59 -43.85
C ALA A 171 -24.34 4.85 -42.51
N SER A 172 -25.03 4.68 -41.37
CA SER A 172 -24.53 5.04 -40.03
C SER A 172 -24.74 3.89 -39.07
N LEU A 173 -23.63 3.30 -38.64
CA LEU A 173 -23.58 2.20 -37.68
C LEU A 173 -23.58 2.78 -36.26
N ASN A 174 -24.27 2.11 -35.34
CA ASN A 174 -24.24 2.48 -33.92
C ASN A 174 -24.44 1.21 -33.07
N SER A 175 -23.61 0.99 -32.06
CA SER A 175 -23.70 -0.18 -31.18
C SER A 175 -24.89 -0.16 -30.21
N GLY A 176 -25.57 0.98 -30.06
CA GLY A 176 -26.38 1.30 -28.89
C GLY A 176 -25.55 1.87 -27.74
N GLN A 177 -26.24 2.44 -26.74
CA GLN A 177 -25.62 3.01 -25.54
C GLN A 177 -25.51 1.98 -24.42
N VAL A 178 -24.40 1.98 -23.70
CA VAL A 178 -24.19 1.22 -22.46
C VAL A 178 -23.43 2.05 -21.44
N ALA A 179 -23.74 1.90 -20.16
CA ALA A 179 -23.06 2.60 -19.08
C ALA A 179 -21.87 1.80 -18.55
N THR A 180 -20.66 2.34 -18.60
CA THR A 180 -19.50 1.75 -17.93
C THR A 180 -19.60 1.93 -16.42
N THR A 181 -19.03 0.99 -15.66
CA THR A 181 -19.01 1.00 -14.20
C THR A 181 -17.67 1.47 -13.63
N TYR A 182 -16.61 1.52 -14.46
CA TYR A 182 -15.28 2.00 -14.08
C TYR A 182 -14.82 3.18 -14.95
N ALA A 183 -13.92 3.98 -14.38
CA ALA A 183 -13.17 4.99 -15.13
C ALA A 183 -11.92 4.33 -15.75
N ASN A 184 -11.36 4.96 -16.79
CA ASN A 184 -10.18 4.47 -17.53
C ASN A 184 -10.44 3.23 -18.39
N ASP A 185 -11.69 2.87 -18.63
CA ASP A 185 -12.04 1.78 -19.54
C ASP A 185 -11.53 2.04 -20.96
N LEU A 186 -11.10 0.96 -21.61
CA LEU A 186 -10.91 0.89 -23.05
C LEU A 186 -12.23 0.45 -23.70
N LEU A 187 -12.74 1.28 -24.59
CA LEU A 187 -13.89 1.01 -25.44
C LEU A 187 -13.42 0.44 -26.77
N LEU A 188 -13.70 -0.84 -27.05
CA LEU A 188 -13.47 -1.49 -28.34
C LEU A 188 -14.76 -1.48 -29.16
N GLY A 189 -14.75 -0.78 -30.30
CA GLY A 189 -15.80 -0.81 -31.31
C GLY A 189 -15.43 -1.78 -32.44
N VAL A 190 -16.29 -2.73 -32.76
CA VAL A 190 -16.09 -3.65 -33.91
C VAL A 190 -17.39 -3.81 -34.67
N ALA A 191 -17.33 -3.81 -36.00
CA ALA A 191 -18.52 -3.95 -36.83
C ALA A 191 -18.26 -4.77 -38.08
N ALA A 192 -19.28 -5.51 -38.50
CA ALA A 192 -19.36 -6.10 -39.84
C ALA A 192 -20.31 -5.28 -40.70
N ASP A 193 -19.92 -5.06 -41.95
CA ASP A 193 -20.53 -4.10 -42.85
C ASP A 193 -20.58 -4.67 -44.28
N ASN A 194 -21.76 -4.59 -44.91
CA ASN A 194 -21.96 -4.99 -46.31
C ASN A 194 -21.79 -3.83 -47.32
N GLY A 195 -21.48 -2.62 -46.83
CA GLY A 195 -21.00 -1.47 -47.58
C GLY A 195 -19.48 -1.35 -47.47
N THR A 196 -18.96 -0.14 -47.56
CA THR A 196 -17.53 0.15 -47.32
C THR A 196 -17.39 1.19 -46.21
N PRO A 197 -16.64 0.93 -45.13
CA PRO A 197 -16.40 1.89 -44.07
C PRO A 197 -15.72 3.16 -44.59
N THR A 198 -16.19 4.32 -44.12
CA THR A 198 -15.71 5.64 -44.55
C THR A 198 -15.10 6.45 -43.41
N ALA A 199 -15.58 6.29 -42.18
CA ALA A 199 -14.97 6.90 -41.01
C ALA A 199 -15.30 6.16 -39.70
N PRO A 200 -14.37 6.15 -38.72
CA PRO A 200 -14.63 5.70 -37.35
C PRO A 200 -15.53 6.69 -36.60
N GLY A 201 -15.94 6.31 -35.40
CA GLY A 201 -16.73 7.11 -34.49
C GLY A 201 -15.99 8.34 -33.97
N ALA A 202 -16.76 9.34 -33.55
CA ALA A 202 -16.19 10.56 -33.00
C ALA A 202 -15.33 10.28 -31.75
N GLY A 203 -14.04 10.59 -31.85
CA GLY A 203 -13.07 10.35 -30.77
C GLY A 203 -12.59 8.91 -30.63
N TYR A 204 -12.96 8.03 -31.56
CA TYR A 204 -12.37 6.70 -31.69
C TYR A 204 -11.17 6.73 -32.64
N THR A 205 -10.20 5.86 -32.39
CA THR A 205 -9.04 5.63 -33.26
C THR A 205 -9.30 4.40 -34.11
N LEU A 206 -9.17 4.55 -35.43
CA LEU A 206 -9.31 3.44 -36.37
C LEU A 206 -8.11 2.48 -36.25
N ARG A 207 -8.39 1.18 -36.15
CA ARG A 207 -7.38 0.11 -36.07
C ARG A 207 -7.33 -0.76 -37.33
N SER A 208 -8.48 -1.08 -37.92
CA SER A 208 -8.54 -1.84 -39.17
C SER A 208 -9.82 -1.54 -39.95
N THR A 209 -9.70 -1.61 -41.27
CA THR A 209 -10.83 -1.67 -42.21
C THR A 209 -10.71 -2.85 -43.17
N ALA A 210 -9.97 -3.90 -42.79
CA ALA A 210 -9.85 -5.08 -43.64
C ALA A 210 -11.23 -5.67 -43.92
N SER A 211 -11.38 -6.28 -45.10
CA SER A 211 -12.61 -6.99 -45.51
C SER A 211 -13.89 -6.20 -45.32
N ASP A 212 -13.80 -4.88 -45.54
CA ASP A 212 -14.89 -3.92 -45.40
C ASP A 212 -15.55 -3.88 -44.01
N ASN A 213 -14.96 -4.49 -42.99
CA ASN A 213 -15.40 -4.38 -41.60
C ASN A 213 -14.67 -3.23 -40.90
N ILE A 214 -15.02 -2.90 -39.65
CA ILE A 214 -14.32 -1.86 -38.89
C ILE A 214 -13.90 -2.35 -37.51
N VAL A 215 -12.68 -2.00 -37.11
CA VAL A 215 -12.16 -2.13 -35.75
C VAL A 215 -11.66 -0.76 -35.30
N GLU A 216 -12.15 -0.28 -34.17
CA GLU A 216 -11.80 1.01 -33.59
C GLU A 216 -11.75 0.95 -32.06
N ASP A 217 -11.04 1.89 -31.43
CA ASP A 217 -10.96 1.95 -29.98
C ASP A 217 -10.91 3.37 -29.40
N LYS A 218 -11.21 3.49 -28.12
CA LYS A 218 -11.12 4.74 -27.36
C LYS A 218 -10.93 4.45 -25.87
N THR A 219 -9.96 5.10 -25.22
CA THR A 219 -9.89 5.11 -23.74
C THR A 219 -10.69 6.28 -23.18
N VAL A 220 -11.47 6.05 -22.12
CA VAL A 220 -12.28 7.08 -21.45
C VAL A 220 -11.79 7.33 -20.04
N THR A 221 -11.84 8.57 -19.53
CA THR A 221 -11.30 8.91 -18.20
C THR A 221 -12.33 8.88 -17.07
N ALA A 222 -13.59 8.61 -17.39
CA ALA A 222 -14.69 8.60 -16.42
C ALA A 222 -15.70 7.50 -16.79
N SER A 223 -16.39 6.98 -15.78
CA SER A 223 -17.58 6.16 -16.02
C SER A 223 -18.68 7.01 -16.65
N GLY A 224 -19.52 6.39 -17.48
CA GLY A 224 -20.55 7.12 -18.21
C GLY A 224 -21.24 6.26 -19.26
N SER A 225 -22.20 6.85 -19.98
CA SER A 225 -22.87 6.18 -21.10
C SER A 225 -22.11 6.41 -22.40
N TYR A 226 -21.75 5.32 -23.07
CA TYR A 226 -20.96 5.33 -24.29
C TYR A 226 -21.58 4.44 -25.37
N SER A 227 -21.26 4.73 -26.62
CA SER A 227 -21.61 3.95 -27.82
C SER A 227 -20.44 4.00 -28.81
N ALA A 228 -20.19 2.91 -29.52
CA ALA A 228 -19.35 2.93 -30.72
C ALA A 228 -20.23 3.29 -31.93
N SER A 229 -19.65 3.96 -32.93
CA SER A 229 -20.36 4.38 -34.13
C SER A 229 -19.42 4.41 -35.32
N ALA A 230 -19.91 4.17 -36.53
CA ALA A 230 -19.11 4.31 -37.74
C ALA A 230 -19.99 4.79 -38.91
N THR A 231 -19.36 5.16 -40.02
CA THR A 231 -20.08 5.53 -41.25
C THR A 231 -19.61 4.70 -42.44
N MET A 232 -20.49 4.42 -43.39
CA MET A 232 -20.23 3.59 -44.56
C MET A 232 -20.80 4.18 -45.86
N SER A 233 -20.37 3.67 -47.01
CA SER A 233 -20.98 3.94 -48.31
C SER A 233 -20.86 2.75 -49.27
N PRO A 234 -21.91 2.41 -50.06
CA PRO A 234 -23.30 2.88 -49.93
C PRO A 234 -23.96 2.37 -48.64
N SER A 235 -25.20 2.77 -48.35
CA SER A 235 -25.95 2.20 -47.22
C SER A 235 -26.17 0.70 -47.39
N ALA A 236 -25.90 -0.07 -46.34
CA ALA A 236 -26.04 -1.51 -46.33
C ALA A 236 -26.39 -2.04 -44.92
N SER A 237 -26.61 -3.36 -44.82
CA SER A 237 -26.80 -4.05 -43.55
C SER A 237 -25.50 -4.05 -42.73
N TRP A 238 -25.62 -3.84 -41.43
CA TRP A 238 -24.49 -3.83 -40.50
C TRP A 238 -24.83 -4.46 -39.14
N VAL A 239 -23.78 -4.83 -38.41
CA VAL A 239 -23.83 -5.15 -36.97
C VAL A 239 -22.63 -4.50 -36.30
N MET A 240 -22.84 -3.82 -35.18
CA MET A 240 -21.78 -3.15 -34.42
C MET A 240 -21.84 -3.52 -32.95
N HIS A 241 -20.69 -3.85 -32.39
CA HIS A 241 -20.48 -4.15 -30.97
C HIS A 241 -19.64 -3.03 -30.34
N LEU A 242 -19.97 -2.70 -29.10
CA LEU A 242 -19.11 -1.98 -28.18
C LEU A 242 -18.81 -2.90 -27.00
N VAL A 243 -17.52 -3.07 -26.69
CA VAL A 243 -17.05 -3.79 -25.51
C VAL A 243 -16.17 -2.87 -24.68
N ALA A 244 -16.51 -2.68 -23.42
CA ALA A 244 -15.68 -1.93 -22.47
C ALA A 244 -14.82 -2.90 -21.66
N PHE A 245 -13.50 -2.69 -21.70
CA PHE A 245 -12.53 -3.40 -20.89
C PHE A 245 -11.92 -2.49 -19.83
N ARG A 246 -11.90 -2.95 -18.58
CA ARG A 246 -11.34 -2.24 -17.42
C ARG A 246 -9.84 -2.10 -17.55
N ALA A 247 -9.33 -0.89 -17.34
CA ALA A 247 -7.90 -0.68 -17.08
C ALA A 247 -7.44 -1.52 -15.89
N ALA A 248 -6.17 -1.93 -15.90
CA ALA A 248 -5.55 -2.48 -14.71
C ALA A 248 -5.57 -1.40 -13.62
N GLY A 249 -6.20 -1.73 -12.49
CA GLY A 249 -6.22 -0.87 -11.31
C GLY A 249 -4.80 -0.52 -10.89
N ALA A 250 -4.63 0.66 -10.31
CA ALA A 250 -3.35 1.01 -9.71
C ALA A 250 -3.01 -0.05 -8.65
N THR A 251 -1.80 -0.59 -8.66
CA THR A 251 -1.32 -1.40 -7.55
C THR A 251 -0.42 -0.54 -6.68
N ARG A 252 -0.50 -0.72 -5.36
CA ARG A 252 0.42 -0.07 -4.42
C ARG A 252 1.59 -1.01 -4.10
N ASP A 253 2.69 -0.46 -3.61
CA ASP A 253 3.84 -1.26 -3.17
C ASP A 253 3.51 -1.97 -1.85
N PRO A 254 3.46 -3.31 -1.79
CA PRO A 254 3.17 -4.04 -0.56
C PRO A 254 4.26 -3.87 0.51
N LEU A 255 5.47 -3.43 0.15
CA LEU A 255 6.56 -3.17 1.11
C LEU A 255 6.42 -1.81 1.80
N GLN A 256 5.69 -0.87 1.19
CA GLN A 256 5.39 0.43 1.78
C GLN A 256 4.07 0.38 2.54
N GLN A 257 3.02 -0.15 1.92
CA GLN A 257 1.71 -0.27 2.54
C GLN A 257 1.22 -1.71 2.43
N PRO A 258 1.48 -2.60 3.42
CA PRO A 258 1.12 -4.01 3.35
C PRO A 258 -0.40 -4.27 3.44
N PHE A 259 -0.80 -5.53 3.24
CA PHE A 259 -2.14 -6.12 3.48
C PHE A 259 -3.25 -5.84 2.47
N ALA A 260 -4.36 -6.56 2.53
CA ALA A 260 -5.49 -6.29 1.66
C ALA A 260 -6.01 -4.85 1.83
N SER A 261 -6.64 -4.30 0.79
CA SER A 261 -7.32 -2.99 0.86
C SER A 261 -8.41 -2.95 1.94
N THR A 262 -8.94 -4.12 2.31
CA THR A 262 -9.95 -4.31 3.36
C THR A 262 -9.34 -4.61 4.74
N SER A 263 -8.01 -4.58 4.87
CA SER A 263 -7.32 -4.71 6.16
C SER A 263 -7.71 -3.58 7.10
N ILE A 264 -7.68 -3.84 8.41
CA ILE A 264 -7.84 -2.82 9.46
C ILE A 264 -6.89 -1.63 9.27
N TRP A 265 -5.71 -1.87 8.70
CA TRP A 265 -4.71 -0.83 8.49
C TRP A 265 -5.03 0.04 7.27
N ASN A 266 -5.72 -0.50 6.27
CA ASN A 266 -5.95 0.21 5.00
C ASN A 266 -7.39 0.74 4.87
N MET A 267 -8.28 0.36 5.79
CA MET A 267 -9.68 0.75 5.75
C MET A 267 -9.86 2.20 6.23
N PRO A 268 -10.42 3.10 5.42
CA PRO A 268 -10.82 4.42 5.87
C PRO A 268 -11.96 4.35 6.87
N ILE A 269 -12.06 5.37 7.72
CA ILE A 269 -13.26 5.65 8.51
C ILE A 269 -14.45 5.74 7.57
N GLY A 270 -15.56 5.10 7.94
CA GLY A 270 -16.79 5.12 7.15
C GLY A 270 -17.79 6.14 7.66
N THR A 271 -18.69 6.60 6.78
CA THR A 271 -19.76 7.56 7.11
C THR A 271 -20.74 7.05 8.18
N GLY A 272 -20.73 5.75 8.47
CA GLY A 272 -21.52 5.12 9.52
C GLY A 272 -20.85 5.13 10.90
N ALA A 273 -19.63 5.67 11.03
CA ALA A 273 -18.88 5.68 12.28
C ALA A 273 -19.63 6.38 13.42
N GLN A 274 -19.67 5.72 14.58
CA GLN A 274 -20.31 6.22 15.79
C GLN A 274 -19.26 6.54 16.84
N TYR A 275 -19.22 7.80 17.25
CA TYR A 275 -18.16 8.31 18.12
C TYR A 275 -18.60 8.41 19.59
N THR A 276 -17.62 8.35 20.48
CA THR A 276 -17.69 8.85 21.86
C THR A 276 -16.34 9.48 22.22
N PRO A 277 -16.31 10.64 22.90
CA PRO A 277 -15.04 11.30 23.24
C PRO A 277 -14.06 10.36 23.93
N ALA A 278 -12.79 10.34 23.49
CA ALA A 278 -11.77 9.45 24.06
C ALA A 278 -11.37 9.88 25.49
N ASN A 279 -11.62 11.15 25.84
CA ASN A 279 -11.24 11.76 27.11
C ASN A 279 -9.72 11.67 27.40
N LEU A 280 -8.90 11.71 26.34
CA LEU A 280 -7.45 11.83 26.49
C LEU A 280 -7.09 13.23 27.01
N PRO A 281 -6.17 13.35 27.97
CA PRO A 281 -5.70 14.64 28.46
C PRO A 281 -4.83 15.34 27.41
N ALA A 282 -4.71 16.66 27.52
CA ALA A 282 -3.71 17.41 26.75
C ALA A 282 -2.30 17.20 27.33
N ASP A 283 -2.21 16.98 28.64
CA ASP A 283 -1.01 16.81 29.46
C ASP A 283 -1.04 15.45 30.16
N PRO A 284 -0.36 14.42 29.62
CA PRO A 284 -0.30 13.09 30.23
C PRO A 284 0.14 13.16 31.71
N GLU A 285 -0.67 12.60 32.60
CA GLU A 285 -0.59 12.65 34.08
C GLU A 285 -0.38 14.04 34.72
N GLY A 286 -0.42 15.13 33.95
CA GLY A 286 0.09 16.45 34.37
C GLY A 286 1.61 16.49 34.54
N ASP A 287 2.35 15.54 33.96
CA ASP A 287 3.82 15.53 33.97
C ASP A 287 4.37 16.45 32.87
N PRO A 288 5.02 17.58 33.20
CA PRO A 288 5.62 18.45 32.20
C PRO A 288 6.71 17.72 31.39
N TRP A 289 7.32 16.66 31.91
CA TRP A 289 8.38 15.94 31.23
C TRP A 289 7.88 14.74 30.41
N ALA A 290 6.56 14.51 30.37
CA ALA A 290 5.96 13.48 29.53
C ALA A 290 6.33 13.69 28.05
N PRO A 291 6.77 12.63 27.34
CA PRO A 291 6.95 12.65 25.89
C PRO A 291 5.61 12.93 25.16
N THR A 292 5.58 13.94 24.29
CA THR A 292 4.38 14.37 23.55
C THR A 292 4.77 15.03 22.21
N PRO A 293 4.83 14.28 21.08
CA PRO A 293 4.68 12.83 21.02
C PRO A 293 5.97 12.10 21.41
N ASN A 294 5.84 10.85 21.84
CA ASN A 294 6.93 9.88 21.86
C ASN A 294 7.04 9.17 20.50
N ASN A 295 8.22 8.60 20.24
CA ASN A 295 8.44 7.68 19.13
C ASN A 295 8.58 6.24 19.65
N ASP A 296 7.58 5.40 19.40
CA ASP A 296 7.64 3.96 19.67
C ASP A 296 7.99 3.19 18.38
N PHE A 297 9.26 3.22 17.99
CA PHE A 297 9.68 2.69 16.69
C PHE A 297 9.46 1.17 16.56
N SER A 298 9.23 0.72 15.33
CA SER A 298 9.24 -0.69 14.97
C SER A 298 10.26 -0.98 13.87
N ASN A 299 11.00 -2.08 14.03
CA ASN A 299 11.98 -2.50 13.03
C ASN A 299 11.27 -3.13 11.83
N ILE A 300 11.31 -2.51 10.66
CA ILE A 300 10.71 -3.05 9.43
C ILE A 300 11.80 -3.46 8.45
N ILE A 301 12.05 -4.76 8.35
CA ILE A 301 13.18 -5.32 7.58
C ILE A 301 12.61 -6.09 6.38
N PHE A 302 12.18 -5.34 5.37
CA PHE A 302 11.58 -5.87 4.14
C PHE A 302 12.61 -5.97 3.02
N THR A 303 13.70 -6.69 3.29
CA THR A 303 14.81 -6.90 2.36
C THR A 303 14.92 -8.38 2.00
N PRO A 304 13.96 -8.95 1.23
CA PRO A 304 13.84 -10.40 1.05
C PRO A 304 15.02 -11.04 0.30
N THR A 305 15.88 -10.23 -0.33
CA THR A 305 17.10 -10.65 -1.03
C THR A 305 18.35 -10.62 -0.16
N ALA A 306 18.25 -10.17 1.09
CA ALA A 306 19.39 -10.12 2.01
C ALA A 306 19.82 -11.53 2.46
N PRO A 307 21.06 -11.69 2.97
CA PRO A 307 21.51 -12.96 3.53
C PRO A 307 20.57 -13.46 4.65
N ALA A 308 20.29 -14.75 4.62
CA ALA A 308 19.50 -15.42 5.65
C ALA A 308 20.22 -15.33 7.00
N THR A 309 19.53 -14.79 8.00
CA THR A 309 20.02 -14.63 9.37
C THR A 309 19.16 -15.46 10.31
N SER A 310 19.81 -16.31 11.11
CA SER A 310 19.14 -17.07 12.17
C SER A 310 18.73 -16.16 13.32
N VAL A 311 17.48 -16.29 13.77
CA VAL A 311 16.94 -15.63 14.95
C VAL A 311 16.75 -16.67 16.06
N TYR A 312 17.52 -16.55 17.14
CA TYR A 312 17.52 -17.49 18.25
C TYR A 312 16.71 -16.96 19.44
N TYR A 313 16.18 -17.87 20.25
CA TYR A 313 15.55 -17.49 21.51
C TYR A 313 16.55 -16.82 22.46
N SER A 314 16.11 -15.76 23.12
CA SER A 314 16.74 -15.17 24.30
C SER A 314 15.72 -15.00 25.40
N SER A 315 16.06 -15.40 26.63
CA SER A 315 15.20 -15.18 27.80
C SER A 315 15.25 -13.75 28.34
N ALA A 316 16.05 -12.87 27.73
CA ALA A 316 16.15 -11.47 28.09
C ALA A 316 14.93 -10.68 27.60
N GLY A 317 14.15 -10.12 28.55
CA GLY A 317 13.01 -9.23 28.28
C GLY A 317 13.35 -7.76 28.46
N TRP A 318 12.45 -7.03 29.14
CA TRP A 318 12.58 -5.59 29.42
C TRP A 318 13.51 -5.30 30.59
N ASP A 319 13.38 -6.01 31.71
CA ASP A 319 14.23 -5.83 32.91
C ASP A 319 15.37 -6.86 33.00
N GLY A 320 15.77 -7.44 31.86
CA GLY A 320 16.67 -8.60 31.78
C GLY A 320 18.14 -8.28 31.50
N PRO A 321 19.00 -9.32 31.42
CA PRO A 321 20.36 -9.17 30.89
C PRO A 321 20.34 -8.74 29.41
N SER A 322 21.49 -8.41 28.84
CA SER A 322 21.60 -8.02 27.42
C SER A 322 20.87 -9.00 26.49
N ARG A 323 20.04 -8.46 25.59
CA ARG A 323 19.30 -9.23 24.57
C ARG A 323 20.21 -9.87 23.53
N CYS A 324 21.48 -9.48 23.45
CA CYS A 324 22.46 -9.96 22.46
C CYS A 324 22.78 -11.46 22.59
N ALA A 325 22.68 -12.00 23.80
CA ALA A 325 22.99 -13.41 24.06
C ALA A 325 21.74 -14.26 23.85
N LYS A 326 21.88 -15.35 23.08
CA LYS A 326 20.85 -16.39 22.97
C LYS A 326 20.84 -17.26 24.22
N THR A 327 19.64 -17.70 24.63
CA THR A 327 19.46 -18.68 25.71
C THR A 327 19.38 -20.06 25.10
N GLY A 328 20.52 -20.76 25.06
CA GLY A 328 20.65 -22.03 24.35
C GLY A 328 20.74 -21.86 22.83
N ASN A 329 20.45 -22.92 22.07
CA ASN A 329 20.52 -22.96 20.60
C ASN A 329 19.15 -23.11 19.93
N GLN A 330 18.08 -22.71 20.60
CA GLN A 330 16.73 -22.79 20.05
C GLN A 330 16.55 -21.75 18.95
N LEU A 331 16.47 -22.21 17.69
CA LEU A 331 16.14 -21.37 16.54
C LEU A 331 14.63 -21.10 16.55
N GLN A 332 14.24 -19.82 16.45
CA GLN A 332 12.84 -19.42 16.32
C GLN A 332 12.44 -19.38 14.85
N PHE A 333 13.18 -18.61 14.05
CA PHE A 333 12.98 -18.52 12.60
C PHE A 333 14.26 -18.05 11.91
N THR A 334 14.23 -18.05 10.58
CA THR A 334 15.30 -17.48 9.74
C THR A 334 14.69 -16.38 8.89
N ALA A 335 15.36 -15.23 8.82
CA ALA A 335 14.89 -14.07 8.09
C ALA A 335 16.00 -13.42 7.24
N PRO A 336 15.72 -12.92 6.04
CA PRO A 336 16.62 -12.05 5.29
C PRO A 336 16.87 -10.73 6.04
N ILE A 337 18.10 -10.51 6.53
CA ILE A 337 18.48 -9.30 7.28
C ILE A 337 19.82 -8.79 6.71
N PRO A 338 19.93 -7.52 6.25
CA PRO A 338 21.17 -7.00 5.67
C PRO A 338 22.31 -7.09 6.68
N SER A 339 23.48 -7.59 6.29
CA SER A 339 24.56 -7.91 7.24
C SER A 339 25.00 -6.71 8.10
N ASN A 340 24.91 -5.49 7.58
CA ASN A 340 25.27 -4.27 8.30
C ASN A 340 24.16 -3.74 9.24
N TYR A 341 22.94 -4.29 9.19
CA TYR A 341 21.85 -3.86 10.06
C TYR A 341 22.02 -4.42 11.47
N VAL A 342 22.25 -3.54 12.43
CA VAL A 342 22.51 -3.85 13.85
C VAL A 342 21.41 -3.22 14.70
N VAL A 343 20.88 -4.00 15.63
CA VAL A 343 19.92 -3.56 16.65
C VAL A 343 20.54 -3.86 18.01
N GLY A 344 20.65 -2.82 18.83
CA GLY A 344 21.30 -2.88 20.14
C GLY A 344 20.43 -3.55 21.20
N THR A 345 20.71 -3.20 22.45
CA THR A 345 19.86 -3.54 23.59
C THR A 345 19.53 -2.22 24.29
N ASP A 346 18.26 -1.82 24.24
CA ASP A 346 17.83 -0.49 24.69
C ASP A 346 16.97 -0.53 25.95
N GLY A 347 16.39 -1.68 26.25
CA GLY A 347 15.29 -1.80 27.22
C GLY A 347 13.93 -1.35 26.66
N TYR A 348 13.87 -0.76 25.45
CA TYR A 348 12.63 -0.40 24.77
C TYR A 348 11.86 -1.64 24.30
N ASN A 349 10.63 -1.43 23.83
CA ASN A 349 9.78 -2.47 23.28
C ASN A 349 10.13 -2.72 21.80
N GLU A 350 11.35 -3.19 21.52
CA GLU A 350 11.83 -3.34 20.14
C GLU A 350 11.12 -4.49 19.40
N GLY A 351 10.01 -4.15 18.73
CA GLY A 351 9.36 -5.05 17.77
C GLY A 351 10.13 -5.13 16.44
N VAL A 352 9.99 -6.26 15.75
CA VAL A 352 10.48 -6.44 14.37
C VAL A 352 9.43 -7.12 13.49
N ALA A 353 9.33 -6.66 12.24
CA ALA A 353 8.72 -7.37 11.13
C ALA A 353 9.79 -7.66 10.07
N THR A 354 9.98 -8.92 9.69
CA THR A 354 10.92 -9.33 8.65
C THR A 354 10.20 -10.03 7.50
N LEU A 355 10.50 -9.65 6.26
CA LEU A 355 9.92 -10.30 5.09
C LEU A 355 10.81 -11.48 4.65
N ALA A 356 10.23 -12.67 4.59
CA ALA A 356 10.91 -13.87 4.11
C ALA A 356 11.24 -13.79 2.61
N ALA A 357 12.14 -14.67 2.16
CA ALA A 357 12.62 -14.70 0.77
C ALA A 357 11.51 -15.04 -0.25
N ASP A 358 10.39 -15.61 0.20
CA ASP A 358 9.19 -15.87 -0.61
C ASP A 358 8.39 -14.60 -0.94
N LYS A 359 8.79 -13.44 -0.40
CA LYS A 359 8.14 -12.12 -0.57
C LYS A 359 6.67 -12.10 -0.11
N ARG A 360 6.26 -13.03 0.75
CA ARG A 360 4.90 -13.16 1.28
C ARG A 360 4.86 -13.30 2.80
N THR A 361 5.72 -14.14 3.36
CA THR A 361 5.68 -14.47 4.79
C THR A 361 6.37 -13.38 5.59
N VAL A 362 5.64 -12.76 6.54
CA VAL A 362 6.17 -11.75 7.46
C VAL A 362 6.33 -12.36 8.85
N ASN A 363 7.57 -12.56 9.29
CA ASN A 363 7.83 -12.98 10.66
C ASN A 363 7.81 -11.76 11.57
N ILE A 364 7.07 -11.86 12.68
CA ILE A 364 6.99 -10.83 13.71
C ILE A 364 7.65 -11.36 14.97
N ALA A 365 8.41 -10.52 15.66
CA ALA A 365 8.98 -10.87 16.95
C ALA A 365 9.19 -9.64 17.84
N VAL A 366 9.27 -9.87 19.14
CA VAL A 366 9.66 -8.90 20.19
C VAL A 366 10.28 -9.69 21.34
N ALA A 367 11.11 -9.14 22.21
CA ALA A 367 11.99 -8.01 21.97
C ALA A 367 13.17 -8.44 21.09
N PHE A 368 13.46 -7.71 20.01
CA PHE A 368 14.41 -8.09 18.98
C PHE A 368 15.78 -7.42 19.15
N ALA A 369 16.86 -8.19 19.05
CA ALA A 369 18.23 -7.65 19.03
C ALA A 369 19.09 -8.31 17.95
N ARG A 370 20.06 -7.56 17.44
CA ARG A 370 21.14 -8.06 16.58
C ARG A 370 22.40 -7.23 16.81
N CYS A 371 23.18 -7.62 17.80
CA CYS A 371 24.26 -6.79 18.30
C CYS A 371 25.58 -6.88 17.53
N THR A 372 25.67 -7.74 16.51
CA THR A 372 26.88 -7.91 15.70
C THR A 372 26.53 -7.97 14.23
N ALA A 373 27.17 -7.12 13.42
CA ALA A 373 27.02 -7.12 11.97
C ALA A 373 27.38 -8.50 11.40
N GLY A 374 26.52 -9.05 10.55
CA GLY A 374 26.65 -10.39 9.97
C GLY A 374 26.42 -11.53 10.96
N GLY A 375 26.21 -11.24 12.25
CA GLY A 375 25.91 -12.21 13.29
C GLY A 375 24.45 -12.66 13.28
N TYR A 376 24.15 -13.61 14.17
CA TYR A 376 22.79 -14.03 14.48
C TYR A 376 22.00 -12.90 15.16
N ALA A 377 20.68 -13.01 15.14
CA ALA A 377 19.78 -12.16 15.92
C ALA A 377 19.07 -12.97 17.02
N THR A 378 18.42 -12.27 17.94
CA THR A 378 17.73 -12.86 19.08
C THR A 378 16.36 -12.24 19.30
N SER A 379 15.43 -13.03 19.83
CA SER A 379 14.12 -12.56 20.27
C SER A 379 13.61 -13.29 21.52
N ASN A 380 12.82 -12.62 22.35
CA ASN A 380 12.17 -13.25 23.51
C ASN A 380 10.86 -13.98 23.16
N ASP A 381 10.25 -13.63 22.03
CA ASP A 381 9.00 -14.22 21.56
C ASP A 381 9.23 -15.51 20.77
N TYR A 382 8.59 -16.59 21.22
CA TYR A 382 8.66 -17.92 20.60
C TYR A 382 7.33 -18.42 20.03
N GLN A 383 6.27 -17.60 20.03
CA GLN A 383 4.91 -18.08 19.77
C GLN A 383 4.16 -17.34 18.66
N SER A 384 4.63 -16.19 18.21
CA SER A 384 3.87 -15.43 17.22
C SER A 384 3.89 -16.10 15.85
N PRO A 385 2.71 -16.44 15.31
CA PRO A 385 2.64 -16.95 13.95
C PRO A 385 3.07 -15.85 12.99
N ALA A 386 3.79 -16.25 11.93
CA ALA A 386 4.03 -15.35 10.80
C ALA A 386 2.69 -14.94 10.18
N ILE A 387 2.64 -13.71 9.68
CA ILE A 387 1.48 -13.17 8.98
C ILE A 387 1.74 -13.09 7.47
N ASP A 388 0.67 -12.96 6.71
CA ASP A 388 0.72 -12.83 5.26
C ASP A 388 0.76 -11.35 4.85
N LEU A 389 1.80 -10.93 4.12
CA LEU A 389 1.94 -9.57 3.58
C LEU A 389 0.74 -9.16 2.72
N TYR A 390 0.04 -10.11 2.11
CA TYR A 390 -1.16 -9.89 1.27
C TYR A 390 -2.47 -10.23 2.00
N GLY A 391 -2.37 -10.59 3.28
CA GLY A 391 -3.50 -11.01 4.11
C GLY A 391 -4.29 -9.84 4.73
N ASN A 392 -5.08 -10.15 5.75
CA ASN A 392 -5.95 -9.16 6.42
C ASN A 392 -5.19 -8.21 7.38
N GLY A 393 -3.91 -8.46 7.63
CA GLY A 393 -3.09 -7.67 8.56
C GLY A 393 -3.40 -7.87 10.04
N LEU A 394 -4.20 -8.88 10.41
CA LEU A 394 -4.41 -9.26 11.81
C LEU A 394 -3.26 -10.15 12.30
N GLY A 395 -2.94 -10.04 13.58
CA GLY A 395 -1.85 -10.75 14.23
C GLY A 395 -0.69 -9.82 14.59
N GLY A 396 0.27 -10.36 15.33
CA GLY A 396 1.34 -9.61 15.97
C GLY A 396 1.57 -10.11 17.39
N VAL A 397 2.37 -9.34 18.12
CA VAL A 397 2.79 -9.59 19.51
C VAL A 397 2.17 -8.57 20.45
N GLY A 398 2.52 -8.66 21.74
CA GLY A 398 2.23 -7.65 22.74
C GLY A 398 0.79 -7.67 23.24
N ALA A 399 0.46 -6.71 24.10
CA ALA A 399 -0.81 -6.63 24.81
C ALA A 399 -2.02 -6.70 23.86
N GLY A 400 -2.04 -5.88 22.81
CA GLY A 400 -3.12 -5.87 21.83
C GLY A 400 -3.03 -6.93 20.74
N GLY A 401 -2.00 -7.79 20.72
CA GLY A 401 -1.78 -8.78 19.66
C GLY A 401 -1.56 -8.18 18.27
N THR A 402 -1.11 -6.92 18.21
CA THR A 402 -0.83 -6.16 16.98
C THR A 402 0.50 -5.40 17.03
N SER A 403 1.25 -5.48 18.14
CA SER A 403 2.62 -4.96 18.21
C SER A 403 3.53 -5.76 17.28
N GLY A 404 4.63 -5.15 16.81
CA GLY A 404 5.52 -5.73 15.82
C GLY A 404 4.90 -5.95 14.41
N ASN A 405 3.59 -5.75 14.24
CA ASN A 405 2.93 -5.76 12.94
C ASN A 405 3.45 -4.57 12.09
N PRO A 406 3.72 -4.74 10.79
CA PRO A 406 4.12 -3.64 9.91
C PRO A 406 2.97 -2.67 9.58
N GLY A 407 1.72 -3.04 9.86
CA GLY A 407 0.55 -2.18 9.72
C GLY A 407 0.48 -1.09 10.79
N GLY A 408 0.06 0.11 10.38
CA GLY A 408 -0.07 1.29 11.24
C GLY A 408 1.24 1.95 11.67
N VAL A 409 2.38 1.45 11.21
CA VAL A 409 3.68 2.11 11.35
C VAL A 409 3.76 3.28 10.37
N ILE A 410 4.08 4.49 10.84
CA ILE A 410 4.39 5.62 9.95
C ILE A 410 5.71 5.31 9.21
N ARG A 411 5.64 5.22 7.88
CA ARG A 411 6.73 4.75 7.01
C ARG A 411 7.64 5.89 6.58
N LEU A 412 8.89 5.55 6.26
CA LEU A 412 9.77 6.43 5.48
C LEU A 412 9.07 6.79 4.15
N GLY A 413 9.14 8.05 3.76
CA GLY A 413 8.41 8.60 2.61
C GLY A 413 7.06 9.23 2.95
N GLU A 414 6.51 8.96 4.14
CA GLU A 414 5.27 9.57 4.62
C GLU A 414 5.54 10.78 5.54
N LEU A 415 4.49 11.55 5.80
CA LEU A 415 4.51 12.74 6.64
C LEU A 415 5.51 13.81 6.16
N ARG A 416 5.70 13.96 4.84
CA ARG A 416 6.69 14.89 4.25
C ARG A 416 6.02 16.18 3.74
N PRO A 417 6.76 17.30 3.68
CA PRO A 417 6.20 18.58 3.25
C PRO A 417 5.41 18.51 1.94
N GLY A 418 4.23 19.12 1.94
CA GLY A 418 3.27 19.18 0.84
C GLY A 418 2.38 17.95 0.70
N GLN A 419 2.47 16.96 1.59
CA GLN A 419 1.60 15.80 1.60
C GLN A 419 0.28 16.09 2.33
N LYS A 420 -0.69 15.18 2.19
CA LYS A 420 -1.94 15.21 2.97
C LYS A 420 -1.82 14.48 4.30
N GLY A 421 -0.86 13.56 4.42
CA GLY A 421 -0.70 12.63 5.52
C GLY A 421 -0.79 11.15 5.08
N PRO A 422 -0.35 10.21 5.94
CA PRO A 422 -0.44 8.77 5.70
C PRO A 422 -1.87 8.31 5.34
N ALA A 423 -2.01 7.48 4.32
CA ALA A 423 -3.30 6.97 3.82
C ALA A 423 -3.64 5.58 4.38
N HIS A 424 -3.45 5.41 5.69
CA HIS A 424 -3.69 4.19 6.43
C HIS A 424 -3.96 4.52 7.90
N ALA A 425 -4.63 3.61 8.63
CA ALA A 425 -4.83 3.75 10.07
C ALA A 425 -3.47 3.64 10.77
N LEU A 426 -3.25 4.47 11.79
CA LEU A 426 -2.00 4.51 12.54
C LEU A 426 -2.02 3.53 13.72
N ARG A 427 -0.84 3.25 14.26
CA ARG A 427 -0.66 2.52 15.52
C ARG A 427 -0.11 3.47 16.57
N ILE A 428 -0.72 3.46 17.76
CA ILE A 428 -0.36 4.34 18.87
C ILE A 428 -0.30 3.57 20.19
N THR A 429 0.60 4.01 21.08
CA THR A 429 0.60 3.59 22.49
C THR A 429 0.18 4.74 23.37
N LEU A 430 -0.49 4.40 24.47
CA LEU A 430 -1.06 5.34 25.43
C LEU A 430 -0.56 5.00 26.84
N ASP A 431 -0.64 5.95 27.77
CA ASP A 431 -0.53 5.62 29.18
C ASP A 431 -1.78 4.85 29.61
N THR A 432 -1.66 3.52 29.69
CA THR A 432 -2.83 2.69 29.98
C THR A 432 -3.39 2.92 31.38
N THR A 433 -2.60 3.48 32.31
CA THR A 433 -3.05 3.78 33.67
C THR A 433 -4.00 4.98 33.71
N GLN A 434 -3.81 5.96 32.81
CA GLN A 434 -4.63 7.15 32.69
C GLN A 434 -5.70 7.04 31.59
N ASP A 435 -5.33 6.53 30.42
CA ASP A 435 -6.13 6.72 29.21
C ASP A 435 -7.17 5.63 28.98
N LEU A 436 -6.97 4.43 29.54
CA LEU A 436 -7.89 3.31 29.36
C LEU A 436 -8.92 3.19 30.48
N PHE A 437 -10.06 2.58 30.15
CA PHE A 437 -11.11 2.25 31.08
C PHE A 437 -10.64 1.21 32.09
N LYS A 438 -11.03 1.39 33.36
CA LYS A 438 -10.76 0.43 34.42
C LYS A 438 -11.63 -0.82 34.30
N CYS A 439 -11.11 -1.81 33.58
CA CYS A 439 -11.72 -3.13 33.44
C CYS A 439 -11.65 -3.96 34.73
N THR A 440 -12.60 -4.89 34.91
CA THR A 440 -12.64 -5.83 36.05
C THR A 440 -12.31 -7.27 35.67
N THR A 441 -12.25 -7.57 34.36
CA THR A 441 -11.83 -8.85 33.79
C THR A 441 -10.95 -8.59 32.58
N ILE A 442 -10.00 -9.50 32.28
CA ILE A 442 -9.11 -9.35 31.11
C ILE A 442 -9.90 -9.18 29.81
N SER A 443 -10.96 -9.97 29.61
CA SER A 443 -11.85 -9.86 28.44
C SER A 443 -12.56 -8.51 28.30
N ALA A 444 -12.67 -7.75 29.38
CA ALA A 444 -13.25 -6.41 29.37
C ALA A 444 -12.20 -5.31 29.07
N CYS A 445 -10.90 -5.62 29.13
CA CYS A 445 -9.79 -4.67 28.94
C CYS A 445 -9.44 -4.42 27.46
N TYR A 446 -9.96 -5.24 26.53
CA TYR A 446 -9.67 -5.10 25.11
C TYR A 446 -10.93 -5.20 24.24
N THR A 447 -10.79 -4.75 23.00
CA THR A 447 -11.81 -4.81 21.95
C THR A 447 -11.16 -5.11 20.60
N TRP A 448 -11.94 -5.64 19.66
CA TRP A 448 -11.45 -5.92 18.31
C TRP A 448 -10.87 -4.65 17.66
N PRO A 449 -9.71 -4.72 16.96
CA PRO A 449 -9.01 -5.92 16.52
C PRO A 449 -8.07 -6.58 17.53
N ALA A 450 -7.89 -6.00 18.72
CA ALA A 450 -7.08 -6.65 19.75
C ALA A 450 -7.70 -8.00 20.17
N ASN A 451 -6.82 -8.98 20.38
CA ASN A 451 -7.19 -10.31 20.86
C ASN A 451 -6.81 -10.55 22.33
N GLY A 452 -6.22 -9.55 22.99
CA GLY A 452 -5.77 -9.59 24.36
C GLY A 452 -5.53 -8.20 24.94
N ALA A 453 -5.01 -8.17 26.16
CA ALA A 453 -4.49 -7.00 26.85
C ALA A 453 -3.24 -7.42 27.64
N ASP A 454 -2.57 -6.46 28.29
CA ASP A 454 -1.47 -6.76 29.20
C ASP A 454 -1.90 -7.73 30.31
N GLY A 455 -0.96 -8.58 30.76
CA GLY A 455 -1.23 -9.58 31.79
C GLY A 455 -1.66 -8.97 33.14
N ASP A 456 -1.29 -7.73 33.40
CA ASP A 456 -1.64 -6.95 34.58
C ASP A 456 -2.79 -5.95 34.36
N ALA A 457 -3.44 -5.95 33.18
CA ALA A 457 -4.42 -4.95 32.77
C ALA A 457 -5.53 -4.71 33.81
N VAL A 458 -6.09 -5.75 34.43
CA VAL A 458 -7.17 -5.61 35.46
C VAL A 458 -6.69 -4.84 36.70
N GLY A 459 -5.41 -4.95 37.04
CA GLY A 459 -4.79 -4.25 38.18
C GLY A 459 -4.18 -2.90 37.83
N LYS A 460 -4.03 -2.59 36.54
CA LYS A 460 -3.24 -1.45 36.05
C LYS A 460 -4.04 -0.44 35.23
N TYR A 461 -4.86 -0.89 34.28
CA TYR A 461 -5.56 0.01 33.36
C TYR A 461 -6.54 0.92 34.10
N GLY A 462 -6.54 2.21 33.78
CA GLY A 462 -7.43 3.20 34.37
C GLY A 462 -7.22 3.44 35.88
N THR A 463 -6.07 3.09 36.44
CA THR A 463 -5.78 3.27 37.87
C THR A 463 -5.45 4.70 38.27
N PHE A 464 -4.96 5.55 37.35
CA PHE A 464 -4.53 6.92 37.65
C PHE A 464 -5.70 7.87 37.86
N ASN A 465 -6.62 7.97 36.90
CA ASN A 465 -7.77 8.89 36.96
C ASN A 465 -9.12 8.20 36.65
N ASN A 466 -9.10 6.90 36.29
CA ASN A 466 -10.26 6.13 35.86
C ASN A 466 -11.05 6.81 34.73
N ASN A 467 -10.49 6.82 33.50
CA ASN A 467 -11.21 7.26 32.31
C ASN A 467 -12.59 6.59 32.25
N THR A 468 -13.65 7.40 32.30
CA THR A 468 -15.04 6.92 32.42
C THR A 468 -15.61 6.40 31.10
N ASN A 469 -14.90 6.59 29.98
CA ASN A 469 -15.33 6.07 28.70
C ASN A 469 -15.04 4.56 28.60
N THR A 470 -16.09 3.74 28.72
CA THR A 470 -16.02 2.28 28.64
C THR A 470 -15.55 1.73 27.29
N TRP A 471 -15.43 2.57 26.25
CA TRP A 471 -14.88 2.21 24.95
C TRP A 471 -13.37 2.43 24.82
N MET A 472 -12.72 3.06 25.80
CA MET A 472 -11.27 3.21 25.82
C MET A 472 -10.64 1.93 26.35
N LYS A 473 -10.19 1.08 25.43
CA LYS A 473 -9.64 -0.25 25.71
C LYS A 473 -8.44 -0.50 24.80
N MET A 474 -7.68 -1.54 25.10
CA MET A 474 -6.71 -2.05 24.16
C MET A 474 -7.42 -2.45 22.85
N GLY A 475 -6.87 -2.07 21.69
CA GLY A 475 -7.46 -2.28 20.37
C GLY A 475 -8.52 -1.27 19.94
N THR A 476 -8.83 -0.25 20.74
CA THR A 476 -9.80 0.77 20.33
C THR A 476 -9.29 1.56 19.12
N LEU A 477 -10.15 1.73 18.11
CA LEU A 477 -9.94 2.68 17.01
C LEU A 477 -10.32 4.08 17.48
N LEU A 478 -9.34 4.98 17.53
CA LEU A 478 -9.51 6.40 17.79
C LEU A 478 -9.52 7.16 16.47
N ALA A 479 -10.43 8.12 16.32
CA ALA A 479 -10.46 9.01 15.16
C ALA A 479 -11.01 10.38 15.53
N ILE A 480 -10.63 11.40 14.77
CA ILE A 480 -11.29 12.71 14.84
C ILE A 480 -12.64 12.56 14.14
N PRO A 481 -13.78 12.88 14.79
CA PRO A 481 -15.09 12.74 14.15
C PRO A 481 -15.20 13.52 12.83
N GLN A 482 -15.88 12.96 11.82
CA GLN A 482 -16.04 13.64 10.51
C GLN A 482 -16.70 15.03 10.63
N SER A 483 -17.49 15.24 11.70
CA SER A 483 -18.19 16.50 11.95
C SER A 483 -17.28 17.61 12.45
N VAL A 484 -16.05 17.29 12.84
CA VAL A 484 -15.04 18.28 13.25
C VAL A 484 -14.38 18.85 12.00
N ASP A 485 -14.43 20.16 11.84
CA ASP A 485 -13.63 20.84 10.83
C ASP A 485 -12.17 20.93 11.31
N ILE A 486 -11.31 20.06 10.80
CA ILE A 486 -9.90 19.99 11.20
C ILE A 486 -9.12 21.28 10.90
N SER A 487 -9.60 22.14 10.01
CA SER A 487 -8.97 23.44 9.73
C SER A 487 -9.13 24.43 10.90
N THR A 488 -10.13 24.21 11.75
CA THR A 488 -10.44 25.05 12.92
C THR A 488 -9.68 24.66 14.18
N LEU A 489 -8.93 23.54 14.16
CA LEU A 489 -8.13 23.07 15.30
C LEU A 489 -6.95 24.00 15.62
N GLY A 490 -6.61 24.96 14.75
CA GLY A 490 -5.52 25.90 14.98
C GLY A 490 -4.14 25.22 15.02
N LEU A 491 -3.96 24.18 14.19
CA LEU A 491 -2.68 23.48 14.04
C LEU A 491 -1.69 24.38 13.30
N GLN A 492 -0.50 24.54 13.86
CA GLN A 492 0.55 25.44 13.36
C GLN A 492 1.49 24.71 12.40
N THR A 493 1.91 23.51 12.77
CA THR A 493 2.87 22.69 12.05
C THR A 493 2.22 21.94 10.90
N GLU A 494 2.93 21.80 9.79
CA GLU A 494 2.52 20.98 8.65
C GLU A 494 2.32 19.49 9.01
N PRO A 495 3.26 18.81 9.70
CA PRO A 495 3.06 17.41 10.07
C PRO A 495 1.84 17.18 10.97
N ALA A 496 1.45 18.14 11.80
CA ALA A 496 0.24 18.00 12.61
C ALA A 496 -1.03 18.10 11.76
N LYS A 497 -1.04 18.94 10.72
CA LYS A 497 -2.17 19.03 9.77
C LYS A 497 -2.32 17.73 8.98
N GLU A 498 -1.19 17.15 8.59
CA GLU A 498 -1.14 15.85 7.94
C GLU A 498 -1.68 14.73 8.85
N LEU A 499 -1.22 14.69 10.11
CA LEU A 499 -1.77 13.76 11.11
C LEU A 499 -3.27 14.01 11.37
N ALA A 500 -3.73 15.26 11.41
CA ALA A 500 -5.16 15.56 11.59
C ALA A 500 -6.01 14.96 10.47
N TRP A 501 -5.55 15.09 9.22
CA TRP A 501 -6.20 14.48 8.07
C TRP A 501 -6.21 12.96 8.18
N THR A 502 -5.08 12.33 8.51
CA THR A 502 -5.01 10.87 8.69
C THR A 502 -5.90 10.39 9.84
N LEU A 503 -5.88 11.04 10.99
CA LEU A 503 -6.69 10.68 12.17
C LEU A 503 -8.19 10.87 11.93
N GLN A 504 -8.60 11.78 11.06
CA GLN A 504 -10.01 11.92 10.67
C GLN A 504 -10.44 10.86 9.64
N ASN A 505 -9.56 10.52 8.69
CA ASN A 505 -9.92 9.69 7.54
C ASN A 505 -9.63 8.20 7.73
N TYR A 506 -8.71 7.83 8.62
CA TYR A 506 -8.28 6.45 8.86
C TYR A 506 -8.21 6.11 10.35
N GLY A 507 -7.90 7.08 11.21
CA GLY A 507 -7.81 6.89 12.65
C GLY A 507 -6.52 6.22 13.11
N ALA A 508 -6.48 5.82 14.38
CA ALA A 508 -5.36 5.17 15.03
C ALA A 508 -5.82 4.08 16.01
N TYR A 509 -5.21 2.90 15.96
CA TYR A 509 -5.47 1.81 16.90
C TYR A 509 -4.55 1.90 18.12
N VAL A 510 -5.14 1.82 19.32
CA VAL A 510 -4.40 1.62 20.57
C VAL A 510 -3.82 0.20 20.59
N ASN A 511 -2.51 0.04 20.52
CA ASN A 511 -1.89 -1.29 20.36
C ASN A 511 -1.14 -1.82 21.58
N ASP A 512 -0.62 -0.93 22.42
CA ASP A 512 0.24 -1.31 23.54
C ASP A 512 0.28 -0.22 24.62
N ASP A 513 0.87 -0.58 25.75
CA ASP A 513 1.14 0.35 26.84
C ASP A 513 2.42 1.15 26.63
N ALA A 514 2.35 2.46 26.85
CA ALA A 514 3.50 3.35 26.76
C ALA A 514 4.44 3.22 27.99
N GLY A 515 4.01 2.56 29.06
CA GLY A 515 4.80 2.34 30.28
C GLY A 515 4.81 3.53 31.25
N GLY A 516 3.99 4.55 31.00
CA GLY A 516 3.80 5.76 31.82
C GLY A 516 3.30 6.94 30.97
N ALA A 517 3.11 8.11 31.60
CA ALA A 517 2.71 9.38 30.99
C ALA A 517 3.36 9.65 29.60
N SER A 518 2.62 9.40 28.52
CA SER A 518 3.10 9.58 27.15
C SER A 518 1.96 9.42 26.14
N PHE A 519 2.13 10.02 24.97
CA PHE A 519 1.37 9.69 23.77
C PHE A 519 2.35 9.37 22.64
N ALA A 520 2.36 8.13 22.15
CA ALA A 520 3.33 7.70 21.14
C ALA A 520 2.67 7.36 19.82
N PHE A 521 3.34 7.75 18.74
CA PHE A 521 3.13 7.15 17.43
C PHE A 521 4.18 6.08 17.20
N VAL A 522 3.79 5.05 16.46
CA VAL A 522 4.71 4.02 16.02
C VAL A 522 5.30 4.40 14.67
N THR A 523 6.62 4.46 14.59
CA THR A 523 7.33 4.88 13.36
C THR A 523 8.32 3.84 12.86
N GLU A 524 8.69 3.94 11.59
CA GLU A 524 9.64 3.02 10.98
C GLU A 524 11.09 3.28 11.45
N ARG A 525 11.74 2.18 11.86
CA ARG A 525 13.19 2.02 11.85
C ARG A 525 13.53 0.87 10.90
N SER A 526 14.38 1.09 9.90
CA SER A 526 14.69 0.05 8.91
C SER A 526 16.11 0.17 8.34
N PRO A 527 16.56 -0.81 7.54
CA PRO A 527 17.82 -0.67 6.80
C PRO A 527 17.87 0.55 5.86
N ASN A 528 16.72 1.15 5.54
CA ASN A 528 16.64 2.34 4.68
C ASN A 528 16.77 3.65 5.46
N GLY A 529 16.66 3.63 6.79
CA GLY A 529 16.76 4.82 7.63
C GLY A 529 15.85 4.78 8.84
N TRP A 530 15.71 5.95 9.46
CA TRP A 530 14.92 6.18 10.67
C TRP A 530 13.92 7.28 10.38
N PHE A 531 12.64 7.03 10.66
CA PHE A 531 11.61 8.03 10.47
C PHE A 531 11.80 9.20 11.45
N GLY A 532 11.83 8.90 12.75
CA GLY A 532 11.96 9.87 13.84
C GLY A 532 13.04 9.47 14.85
N ASP A 533 13.39 10.43 15.71
CA ASP A 533 14.37 10.31 16.78
C ASP A 533 13.76 9.66 18.03
N LEU A 534 14.59 9.41 19.05
CA LEU A 534 14.20 8.85 20.34
C LEU A 534 14.48 9.83 21.46
N HIS A 535 13.61 9.81 22.46
CA HIS A 535 13.63 10.76 23.56
C HIS A 535 14.86 10.66 24.51
N ASN A 536 15.66 9.59 24.41
CA ASN A 536 16.97 9.46 25.08
C ASN A 536 17.92 8.66 24.16
N GLU A 537 18.83 9.34 23.45
CA GLU A 537 19.86 8.65 22.66
C GLU A 537 20.76 7.80 23.58
N LEU A 538 20.75 6.48 23.37
CA LEU A 538 21.58 5.53 24.13
C LEU A 538 23.08 5.77 23.88
N PRO A 539 23.96 5.42 24.85
CA PRO A 539 25.42 5.50 24.72
C PRO A 539 26.05 4.63 23.60
N THR A 540 25.28 3.75 22.95
CA THR A 540 25.75 2.92 21.82
C THR A 540 25.12 3.29 20.47
N GLY A 541 24.36 4.40 20.43
CA GLY A 541 24.11 5.28 19.28
C GLY A 541 23.14 4.84 18.17
N PRO A 542 21.98 5.50 18.02
CA PRO A 542 21.52 6.05 16.73
C PRO A 542 22.41 7.23 16.31
N PRO A 543 22.34 7.69 15.04
CA PRO A 543 23.08 8.86 14.60
C PRO A 543 22.49 10.13 15.24
N ALA A 544 23.25 11.22 15.26
CA ALA A 544 22.80 12.49 15.84
C ALA A 544 21.37 12.86 15.41
N PRO A 545 20.60 13.62 16.21
CA PRO A 545 19.16 13.86 16.01
C PRO A 545 18.81 14.35 14.59
N ASN A 546 19.79 15.00 13.94
CA ASN A 546 19.71 15.53 12.59
C ASN A 546 19.74 14.51 11.43
N THR A 547 19.64 13.22 11.69
CA THR A 547 19.78 12.17 10.68
C THR A 547 18.50 11.43 10.32
N THR A 548 17.42 11.70 11.04
CA THR A 548 16.09 11.12 10.79
C THR A 548 15.40 11.82 9.62
N GLN A 549 14.48 11.13 8.94
CA GLN A 549 13.72 11.75 7.86
C GLN A 549 12.94 12.98 8.37
N PHE A 550 12.25 12.84 9.49
CA PHE A 550 11.42 13.89 10.05
C PHE A 550 12.24 15.16 10.36
N PHE A 551 13.43 15.00 10.97
CA PHE A 551 14.31 16.14 11.22
C PHE A 551 14.80 16.77 9.92
N GLN A 552 15.18 15.98 8.91
CA GLN A 552 15.64 16.50 7.62
C GLN A 552 14.56 17.30 6.90
N ASP A 553 13.30 16.90 7.06
CA ASP A 553 12.16 17.55 6.42
C ASP A 553 11.71 18.83 7.15
N TYR A 554 11.72 18.83 8.48
CA TYR A 554 11.11 19.91 9.28
C TYR A 554 12.08 20.72 10.15
N GLY A 555 13.31 20.24 10.35
CA GLY A 555 14.34 20.91 11.14
C GLY A 555 14.15 20.85 12.66
N PHE A 556 13.28 19.96 13.16
CA PHE A 556 13.08 19.70 14.58
C PHE A 556 12.80 18.21 14.83
N ASP A 557 13.04 17.78 16.08
CA ASP A 557 12.87 16.39 16.50
C ASP A 557 11.39 15.98 16.52
N PHE A 558 11.09 14.77 16.07
CA PHE A 558 9.78 14.15 16.16
C PHE A 558 9.40 13.95 17.62
N SER A 559 10.31 13.39 18.43
CA SER A 559 10.04 13.15 19.84
C SER A 559 10.40 14.38 20.68
N GLN A 560 9.42 14.92 21.40
CA GLN A 560 9.57 16.12 22.24
C GLN A 560 8.85 15.92 23.57
N ARG A 561 9.04 16.83 24.53
CA ARG A 561 8.34 16.82 25.82
C ARG A 561 7.26 17.87 25.87
N PHE A 562 6.21 17.62 26.65
CA PHE A 562 5.17 18.60 26.90
C PHE A 562 5.73 19.97 27.37
N HIS A 563 6.72 19.96 28.27
CA HIS A 563 7.44 21.12 28.79
C HIS A 563 8.07 22.00 27.69
N ASP A 564 8.47 21.42 26.56
CA ASP A 564 9.15 22.15 25.49
C ASP A 564 8.24 23.22 24.86
N ASN A 565 6.92 23.04 24.98
CA ASN A 565 5.90 24.01 24.58
C ASN A 565 6.13 24.57 23.16
N THR A 566 6.53 23.70 22.23
CA THR A 566 6.78 24.06 20.85
C THR A 566 5.46 24.07 20.06
N PRO A 567 5.41 24.65 18.85
CA PRO A 567 4.25 24.48 17.99
C PRO A 567 3.90 23.00 17.76
N TRP A 568 4.89 22.12 17.67
CA TRP A 568 4.68 20.68 17.45
C TRP A 568 4.03 19.99 18.65
N THR A 569 4.56 20.17 19.86
CA THR A 569 3.99 19.54 21.06
C THR A 569 2.57 20.05 21.36
N ASN A 570 2.36 21.35 21.18
CA ASN A 570 1.04 21.98 21.32
C ASN A 570 0.02 21.45 20.31
N ASP A 571 0.45 21.21 19.07
CA ASP A 571 -0.43 20.67 18.04
C ASP A 571 -0.78 19.20 18.31
N VAL A 572 0.19 18.39 18.75
CA VAL A 572 -0.07 16.99 19.13
C VAL A 572 -1.04 16.91 20.31
N ALA A 573 -0.91 17.76 21.33
CA ALA A 573 -1.88 17.82 22.43
C ALA A 573 -3.30 18.16 21.96
N LYS A 574 -3.46 19.04 20.95
CA LYS A 574 -4.76 19.32 20.33
C LYS A 574 -5.29 18.12 19.55
N LEU A 575 -4.43 17.38 18.83
CA LEU A 575 -4.83 16.16 18.14
C LEU A 575 -5.36 15.12 19.14
N MET A 576 -4.62 14.86 20.22
CA MET A 576 -5.00 13.91 21.27
C MET A 576 -6.38 14.22 21.85
N THR A 577 -6.60 15.47 22.26
CA THR A 577 -7.88 15.92 22.86
C THR A 577 -9.04 15.96 21.87
N SER A 578 -8.77 15.90 20.56
CA SER A 578 -9.79 15.84 19.50
C SER A 578 -10.26 14.41 19.17
N LEU A 579 -9.59 13.39 19.72
CA LEU A 579 -9.88 12.00 19.40
C LEU A 579 -11.16 11.49 20.09
N SER A 580 -11.86 10.61 19.38
CA SER A 580 -13.02 9.87 19.85
C SER A 580 -12.88 8.39 19.53
N ALA A 581 -13.35 7.53 20.42
CA ALA A 581 -13.44 6.11 20.16
C ALA A 581 -14.58 5.81 19.16
N VAL A 582 -14.29 5.00 18.15
CA VAL A 582 -15.26 4.51 17.16
C VAL A 582 -15.94 3.25 17.69
N LYS A 583 -17.12 3.43 18.30
CA LYS A 583 -17.84 2.39 19.07
C LYS A 583 -18.30 1.21 18.21
N ASN A 584 -18.59 1.45 16.95
CA ASN A 584 -19.08 0.43 16.02
C ASN A 584 -17.98 -0.10 15.09
N ASN A 585 -16.71 0.09 15.45
CA ASN A 585 -15.60 -0.59 14.80
C ASN A 585 -15.63 -2.08 15.17
N GLY A 586 -15.68 -2.94 14.16
CA GLY A 586 -15.81 -4.39 14.36
C GLY A 586 -15.42 -5.17 13.10
N PRO A 587 -15.32 -6.51 13.19
CA PRO A 587 -14.85 -7.35 12.08
C PRO A 587 -15.72 -7.27 10.80
N THR A 588 -16.98 -6.84 10.92
CA THR A 588 -17.91 -6.64 9.81
C THR A 588 -18.19 -5.16 9.50
N SER A 589 -17.56 -4.25 10.24
CA SER A 589 -17.78 -2.80 10.18
C SER A 589 -16.49 -2.05 10.52
N ILE A 590 -15.39 -2.46 9.88
CA ILE A 590 -14.07 -1.86 10.05
C ILE A 590 -14.17 -0.36 9.73
N GLY A 591 -13.63 0.49 10.61
CA GLY A 591 -13.73 1.95 10.47
C GLY A 591 -15.13 2.51 10.78
N GLY A 592 -16.04 1.71 11.31
CA GLY A 592 -17.42 2.11 11.65
C GLY A 592 -18.47 1.85 10.56
N GLY A 593 -18.07 1.26 9.43
CA GLY A 593 -18.97 0.89 8.32
C GLY A 593 -19.59 2.09 7.58
N GLY A 594 -20.50 1.81 6.64
CA GLY A 594 -21.03 2.82 5.72
C GLY A 594 -20.13 3.03 4.51
N THR A 595 -20.17 4.22 3.91
CA THR A 595 -19.30 4.56 2.77
C THR A 595 -17.96 5.05 3.29
N PRO A 596 -16.81 4.51 2.85
CA PRO A 596 -15.50 5.03 3.25
C PRO A 596 -15.33 6.53 2.94
N LEU A 597 -14.74 7.29 3.87
CA LEU A 597 -14.45 8.72 3.69
C LEU A 597 -13.35 9.00 2.65
N GLN A 598 -12.50 8.02 2.41
CA GLN A 598 -11.51 8.01 1.34
C GLN A 598 -11.71 6.78 0.45
N PRO A 599 -11.22 6.79 -0.81
CA PRO A 599 -11.14 5.57 -1.60
C PRO A 599 -10.38 4.47 -0.85
N LEU A 600 -10.77 3.21 -1.06
CA LEU A 600 -10.01 2.07 -0.55
C LEU A 600 -8.58 2.10 -1.11
N ALA A 601 -7.62 1.63 -0.33
CA ALA A 601 -6.25 1.49 -0.79
C ALA A 601 -6.22 0.68 -2.10
N PRO A 602 -5.44 1.07 -3.11
CA PRO A 602 -5.31 0.29 -4.33
C PRO A 602 -4.84 -1.14 -4.00
N PRO A 603 -5.25 -2.20 -4.73
CA PRO A 603 -4.88 -3.57 -4.40
C PRO A 603 -3.36 -3.81 -4.46
N ILE A 604 -2.91 -4.90 -3.84
CA ILE A 604 -1.54 -5.44 -4.00
C ILE A 604 -1.61 -6.79 -4.69
N THR A 605 -0.64 -7.06 -5.56
CA THR A 605 -0.55 -8.31 -6.30
C THR A 605 0.45 -9.24 -5.62
N PRO A 606 0.04 -10.45 -5.21
CA PRO A 606 0.96 -11.46 -4.70
C PRO A 606 2.10 -11.78 -5.69
N PRO A 607 3.29 -12.16 -5.18
CA PRO A 607 4.47 -12.45 -6.00
C PRO A 607 4.34 -13.72 -6.84
#